data_AF-A0A3B0JR39-F1
#
_entry.id   AF-A0A3B0JR39-F1
#
_cell.length_a   1.000
_cell.length_b   1.000
_cell.length_c   1.000
_cell.angle_alpha   90.00
_cell.angle_beta   90.00
_cell.angle_gamma   90.00
#
_symmetry.space_group_name_H-M   'P 1'
#
loop_
_entity.id
_entity.type
_entity.pdbx_description
1 polymer ?
#
loop_
_entity_poly.entity_id
_entity_poly.type
_entity_poly.pdbx_seq_one_letter_code
_entity_poly.pdbx_strand_id
1 'polypeptide(L)'
;MRLYAAATVALFLLLGQAAGVELMEEQEAGNAEFVRSKRGLNDVPLGHSKPFDAKQAEAQLQRTLDKLTAGEGPHYKIVKVYTASRQVVSGTLTRIDADLIDGNTDVQHRCIVEIWAQPWLEQGHDITFKCRNQKVVQARHSRSVEWAEKKTHKKHSHSHSHHALDKVDHLFHKFQIRFERRYDTTAERQMRMRIFRQNLKTIEELNANEMGSAKYGITEFADMTSTEYKERTGLWQRDELKPTGGAPAVVPKYEGEFPKEFDWRQKNAVTQVKNQGSCGSCWAFSVTGNIEGLYAVKTGELKEFSEQELLDCDTTDSACNGGLMDNAYKAIKDIGGLEYEAEYPYEAKKKQCHFNRTLSHVQVSGFVDLPKGNETAMQEWLLTHGPISIGLNANAMQFYRGGVSHPWKTLCSKKNLDHGVLIVGYGVSDYPNFHKTLPYWIVKNSWGPRWGEQGYYRVYRGDNTCGVSEMATSAVLA
;
A
#
# COMPACT_ATOMS: atom_id res chain seq x y z
N MET A 1 -12.19 -36.28 -65.70
CA MET A 1 -10.96 -37.11 -65.74
C MET A 1 -10.72 -37.56 -64.30
N ARG A 2 -11.19 -38.74 -63.87
CA ARG A 2 -10.59 -40.08 -64.03
C ARG A 2 -9.11 -40.11 -63.59
N LEU A 3 -8.59 -40.97 -62.71
CA LEU A 3 -9.05 -42.14 -61.92
C LEU A 3 -7.89 -42.52 -60.93
N TYR A 4 -8.19 -42.95 -59.69
CA TYR A 4 -7.68 -44.17 -58.97
C TYR A 4 -6.17 -44.26 -58.59
N ALA A 5 -5.70 -44.97 -57.55
CA ALA A 5 -6.28 -45.76 -56.45
C ALA A 5 -5.16 -46.13 -55.45
N ALA A 6 -5.56 -46.52 -54.24
CA ALA A 6 -4.75 -47.15 -53.20
C ALA A 6 -4.35 -48.59 -53.55
N ALA A 7 -3.24 -49.10 -52.95
CA ALA A 7 -3.12 -50.51 -52.55
C ALA A 7 -1.95 -50.75 -51.57
N THR A 8 -2.31 -51.44 -50.50
CA THR A 8 -1.58 -52.12 -49.41
C THR A 8 -0.62 -53.24 -49.83
N VAL A 9 0.42 -53.52 -49.02
CA VAL A 9 0.86 -54.89 -48.66
C VAL A 9 1.41 -54.90 -47.23
N ALA A 10 1.07 -55.96 -46.49
CA ALA A 10 1.25 -56.15 -45.06
C ALA A 10 2.34 -57.20 -44.71
N LEU A 11 2.85 -57.08 -43.48
CA LEU A 11 3.14 -58.12 -42.48
C LEU A 11 4.14 -59.25 -42.77
N PHE A 12 5.18 -59.38 -41.92
CA PHE A 12 5.55 -60.67 -41.33
C PHE A 12 5.94 -60.50 -39.85
N LEU A 13 5.52 -61.50 -39.08
CA LEU A 13 5.47 -61.62 -37.63
C LEU A 13 6.60 -62.54 -37.12
N LEU A 14 6.86 -62.43 -35.80
CA LEU A 14 7.08 -63.52 -34.82
C LEU A 14 8.47 -63.78 -34.19
N LEU A 15 8.39 -63.96 -32.84
CA LEU A 15 9.26 -64.61 -31.84
C LEU A 15 10.36 -63.72 -31.21
N GLY A 16 10.56 -63.62 -29.89
CA GLY A 16 9.98 -64.33 -28.75
C GLY A 16 11.03 -64.58 -27.65
N GLN A 17 11.02 -63.73 -26.61
CA GLN A 17 11.30 -63.96 -25.16
C GLN A 17 12.58 -64.62 -24.59
N ALA A 18 12.93 -64.05 -23.41
CA ALA A 18 13.54 -64.66 -22.20
C ALA A 18 15.07 -64.82 -22.15
N ALA A 19 15.78 -64.71 -21.02
CA ALA A 19 15.58 -64.16 -19.68
C ALA A 19 16.91 -64.38 -18.91
N GLY A 20 17.27 -63.47 -17.99
CA GLY A 20 18.18 -63.73 -16.84
C GLY A 20 19.67 -63.86 -17.15
N VAL A 21 20.64 -63.61 -16.26
CA VAL A 21 20.78 -63.25 -14.84
C VAL A 21 22.23 -62.68 -14.77
N GLU A 22 22.49 -61.45 -14.29
CA GLU A 22 22.91 -61.13 -12.90
C GLU A 22 24.21 -61.87 -12.48
N LEU A 23 25.28 -61.31 -11.89
CA LEU A 23 25.40 -60.38 -10.75
C LEU A 23 26.91 -60.15 -10.45
N MET A 24 27.14 -59.27 -9.46
CA MET A 24 28.30 -59.15 -8.53
C MET A 24 29.35 -58.09 -8.88
N GLU A 25 29.74 -57.16 -8.00
CA GLU A 25 29.41 -56.80 -6.60
C GLU A 25 30.05 -55.41 -6.36
N GLU A 26 29.32 -54.38 -5.91
CA GLU A 26 29.17 -53.91 -4.51
C GLU A 26 30.46 -53.57 -3.74
N GLN A 27 30.60 -52.30 -3.33
CA GLN A 27 30.61 -51.97 -1.89
C GLN A 27 30.27 -50.50 -1.59
N GLU A 28 29.28 -50.32 -0.71
CA GLU A 28 28.85 -49.08 -0.06
C GLU A 28 29.80 -48.64 1.08
N ALA A 29 29.80 -47.32 1.36
CA ALA A 29 29.70 -46.68 2.70
C ALA A 29 29.96 -45.16 2.53
N GLY A 30 29.22 -44.20 3.10
CA GLY A 30 28.18 -44.29 4.11
C GLY A 30 27.47 -42.94 4.31
N ASN A 31 26.38 -43.06 5.04
CA ASN A 31 25.31 -42.14 5.35
C ASN A 31 25.74 -40.93 6.22
N ALA A 32 25.17 -39.75 5.96
CA ALA A 32 25.02 -38.69 6.96
C ALA A 32 23.66 -38.01 6.76
N GLU A 33 22.66 -38.54 7.45
CA GLU A 33 21.36 -37.94 7.69
C GLU A 33 21.50 -36.49 8.18
N PHE A 34 21.01 -35.52 7.41
CA PHE A 34 20.56 -34.26 8.01
C PHE A 34 19.09 -34.41 8.36
N VAL A 35 18.89 -34.82 9.61
CA VAL A 35 17.64 -34.80 10.37
C VAL A 35 16.93 -33.47 10.16
N ARG A 36 15.89 -33.46 9.32
CA ARG A 36 14.94 -32.36 9.26
C ARG A 36 14.07 -32.48 10.51
N SER A 37 14.49 -31.78 11.56
CA SER A 37 13.73 -31.59 12.80
C SER A 37 12.25 -31.33 12.50
N LYS A 38 11.38 -32.09 13.16
CA LYS A 38 9.91 -31.93 13.13
C LYS A 38 9.57 -30.46 13.37
N ARG A 39 8.99 -29.81 12.37
CA ARG A 39 8.41 -28.46 12.51
C ARG A 39 7.26 -28.53 13.51
N GLY A 40 7.32 -27.69 14.52
CA GLY A 40 6.23 -27.49 15.47
C GLY A 40 4.99 -26.91 14.76
N LEU A 41 3.83 -27.16 15.36
CA LEU A 41 2.49 -26.91 14.82
C LEU A 41 2.10 -25.43 14.64
N ASN A 42 3.04 -24.49 14.58
CA ASN A 42 2.80 -23.05 14.51
C ASN A 42 3.37 -22.34 13.26
N ASP A 43 3.92 -23.09 12.30
CA ASP A 43 4.35 -22.51 11.01
C ASP A 43 3.22 -22.60 9.97
N VAL A 44 2.31 -21.62 10.00
CA VAL A 44 1.42 -21.35 8.86
C VAL A 44 2.23 -20.59 7.80
N PRO A 45 2.22 -20.99 6.51
CA PRO A 45 2.96 -20.27 5.48
C PRO A 45 2.45 -18.83 5.32
N LEU A 46 3.28 -17.87 5.75
CA LEU A 46 3.09 -16.45 5.56
C LEU A 46 3.40 -16.05 4.11
N GLY A 47 2.37 -15.75 3.31
CA GLY A 47 2.40 -14.87 2.13
C GLY A 47 3.32 -15.24 0.95
N HIS A 48 2.79 -15.14 -0.27
CA HIS A 48 3.60 -15.30 -1.49
C HIS A 48 4.57 -14.13 -1.67
N SER A 49 5.86 -14.34 -1.40
CA SER A 49 6.92 -13.40 -1.74
C SER A 49 7.18 -13.41 -3.25
N LYS A 50 7.22 -12.24 -3.91
CA LYS A 50 7.62 -12.17 -5.33
C LYS A 50 9.15 -12.18 -5.44
N PRO A 51 9.73 -12.87 -6.44
CA PRO A 51 11.15 -12.76 -6.76
C PRO A 51 11.52 -11.29 -7.00
N PHE A 52 12.64 -10.86 -6.42
CA PHE A 52 13.18 -9.52 -6.65
C PHE A 52 14.44 -9.65 -7.51
N ASP A 53 14.57 -8.80 -8.54
CA ASP A 53 15.67 -8.87 -9.49
C ASP A 53 17.03 -8.79 -8.78
N ALA A 54 17.94 -9.70 -9.11
CA ALA A 54 19.21 -9.86 -8.40
C ALA A 54 20.10 -8.61 -8.51
N LYS A 55 20.11 -7.92 -9.66
CA LYS A 55 20.89 -6.68 -9.85
C LYS A 55 20.29 -5.53 -9.06
N GLN A 56 18.96 -5.41 -9.04
CA GLN A 56 18.26 -4.41 -8.23
C GLN A 56 18.45 -4.67 -6.72
N ALA A 57 18.46 -5.94 -6.31
CA ALA A 57 18.73 -6.36 -4.93
C ALA A 57 20.15 -6.03 -4.50
N GLU A 58 21.14 -6.34 -5.32
CA GLU A 58 22.53 -5.96 -5.09
C GLU A 58 22.70 -4.45 -4.98
N ALA A 59 22.12 -3.69 -5.91
CA ALA A 59 22.17 -2.22 -5.86
C ALA A 59 21.47 -1.64 -4.61
N GLN A 60 20.38 -2.26 -4.15
CA GLN A 60 19.72 -1.85 -2.90
C GLN A 60 20.55 -2.22 -1.66
N LEU A 61 21.16 -3.40 -1.64
CA LEU A 61 22.02 -3.83 -0.56
C LEU A 61 23.27 -2.94 -0.48
N GLN A 62 23.89 -2.61 -1.61
CA GLN A 62 25.04 -1.73 -1.66
C GLN A 62 24.69 -0.33 -1.14
N ARG A 63 23.60 0.28 -1.63
CA ARG A 63 23.11 1.57 -1.09
C ARG A 63 22.83 1.52 0.42
N THR A 64 22.41 0.37 0.93
CA THR A 64 22.17 0.17 2.37
C THR A 64 23.48 0.11 3.14
N LEU A 65 24.45 -0.66 2.65
CA LEU A 65 25.78 -0.78 3.25
C LEU A 65 26.55 0.54 3.20
N ASP A 66 26.52 1.27 2.08
CA ASP A 66 27.13 2.59 1.94
C ASP A 66 26.58 3.59 2.97
N LYS A 67 25.27 3.52 3.26
CA LYS A 67 24.63 4.33 4.30
C LYS A 67 25.04 3.92 5.71
N LEU A 68 25.30 2.64 5.95
CA LEU A 68 25.77 2.14 7.26
C LEU A 68 27.24 2.51 7.53
N THR A 69 28.08 2.58 6.49
CA THR A 69 29.48 3.02 6.63
C THR A 69 29.67 4.48 7.07
N ALA A 70 28.59 5.26 7.22
CA ALA A 70 28.58 6.62 7.75
C ALA A 70 28.26 6.72 9.27
N GLY A 71 28.24 5.60 10.00
CA GLY A 71 27.98 5.51 11.46
C GLY A 71 28.42 4.17 12.08
N GLU A 72 28.07 3.94 13.37
CA GLU A 72 28.46 2.77 14.20
C GLU A 72 27.77 1.44 13.79
N GLY A 73 27.84 1.06 12.51
CA GLY A 73 27.34 -0.23 11.99
C GLY A 73 28.47 -1.18 11.58
N PRO A 74 28.18 -2.48 11.34
CA PRO A 74 29.17 -3.42 10.84
C PRO A 74 29.60 -3.07 9.41
N HIS A 75 30.91 -3.12 9.14
CA HIS A 75 31.49 -2.77 7.84
C HIS A 75 31.44 -3.95 6.86
N TYR A 76 30.27 -4.30 6.33
CA TYR A 76 30.18 -5.40 5.36
C TYR A 76 30.42 -4.97 3.90
N LYS A 77 31.09 -5.82 3.12
CA LYS A 77 31.20 -5.75 1.64
C LYS A 77 30.49 -6.93 1.00
N ILE A 78 29.77 -6.70 -0.09
CA ILE A 78 29.03 -7.75 -0.83
C ILE A 78 30.03 -8.58 -1.65
N VAL A 79 29.99 -9.91 -1.50
CA VAL A 79 30.73 -10.85 -2.36
C VAL A 79 29.81 -11.40 -3.44
N LYS A 80 28.63 -11.88 -3.05
CA LYS A 80 27.67 -12.53 -3.95
C LYS A 80 26.26 -12.51 -3.38
N VAL A 81 25.27 -12.23 -4.21
CA VAL A 81 23.84 -12.37 -3.89
C VAL A 81 23.30 -13.66 -4.52
N TYR A 82 22.65 -14.51 -3.72
CA TYR A 82 22.05 -15.78 -4.18
C TYR A 82 20.59 -15.61 -4.55
N THR A 83 19.79 -15.04 -3.65
CA THR A 83 18.36 -14.84 -3.85
C THR A 83 17.91 -13.54 -3.22
N ALA A 84 16.89 -12.93 -3.81
CA ALA A 84 16.22 -11.79 -3.23
C ALA A 84 14.72 -11.92 -3.42
N SER A 85 13.98 -11.55 -2.38
CA SER A 85 12.52 -11.53 -2.41
C SER A 85 12.04 -10.21 -1.81
N ARG A 86 10.97 -9.67 -2.39
CA ARG A 86 10.34 -8.46 -1.86
C ARG A 86 8.90 -8.75 -1.51
N GLN A 87 8.52 -8.31 -0.31
CA GLN A 87 7.17 -8.40 0.22
C GLN A 87 6.71 -7.00 0.60
N VAL A 88 5.58 -6.56 0.03
CA VAL A 88 4.93 -5.32 0.41
C VAL A 88 3.89 -5.66 1.47
N VAL A 89 4.03 -5.06 2.65
CA VAL A 89 3.17 -5.24 3.81
C VAL A 89 2.85 -3.85 4.37
N SER A 90 3.14 -3.62 5.65
CA SER A 90 3.07 -2.33 6.32
C SER A 90 4.34 -1.48 6.11
N GLY A 91 4.84 -1.54 4.88
CA GLY A 91 6.21 -1.21 4.50
C GLY A 91 6.75 -2.21 3.49
N THR A 92 7.93 -1.97 2.93
CA THR A 92 8.57 -2.92 2.02
C THR A 92 9.61 -3.75 2.78
N LEU A 93 9.38 -5.05 2.92
CA LEU A 93 10.40 -6.00 3.39
C LEU A 93 11.16 -6.55 2.17
N THR A 94 12.45 -6.27 2.10
CA THR A 94 13.35 -6.93 1.13
C THR A 94 14.23 -7.93 1.89
N ARG A 95 14.14 -9.21 1.55
CA ARG A 95 15.05 -10.26 2.07
C ARG A 95 16.08 -10.60 1.01
N ILE A 96 17.36 -10.62 1.39
CA ILE A 96 18.49 -10.89 0.49
C ILE A 96 19.39 -11.94 1.15
N ASP A 97 19.60 -13.09 0.49
CA ASP A 97 20.60 -14.10 0.89
C ASP A 97 21.91 -13.78 0.15
N ALA A 98 22.95 -13.41 0.88
CA ALA A 98 24.22 -12.97 0.32
C ALA A 98 25.43 -13.39 1.16
N ASP A 99 26.57 -13.58 0.49
CA ASP A 99 27.88 -13.65 1.14
C ASP A 99 28.42 -12.23 1.35
N LEU A 100 28.75 -11.92 2.60
CA LEU A 100 29.28 -10.64 3.05
C LEU A 100 30.67 -10.83 3.67
N ILE A 101 31.63 -9.96 3.36
CA ILE A 101 32.93 -9.91 4.06
C ILE A 101 32.89 -8.77 5.07
N ASP A 102 33.26 -9.05 6.32
CA ASP A 102 33.48 -8.01 7.32
C ASP A 102 34.81 -7.29 7.03
N GLY A 103 34.74 -6.02 6.68
CA GLY A 103 35.88 -5.18 6.35
C GLY A 103 36.83 -4.87 7.52
N ASN A 104 36.47 -5.26 8.75
CA ASN A 104 37.38 -5.17 9.90
C ASN A 104 38.17 -6.46 10.14
N THR A 105 37.65 -7.61 9.74
CA THR A 105 38.23 -8.93 10.04
C THR A 105 38.60 -9.74 8.79
N ASP A 106 38.20 -9.26 7.60
CA ASP A 106 38.27 -9.94 6.31
C ASP A 106 37.66 -11.35 6.30
N VAL A 107 36.78 -11.65 7.26
CA VAL A 107 36.08 -12.95 7.35
C VAL A 107 34.80 -12.89 6.52
N GLN A 108 34.61 -13.91 5.68
CA GLN A 108 33.41 -14.09 4.88
C GLN A 108 32.31 -14.82 5.68
N HIS A 109 31.10 -14.27 5.62
CA HIS A 109 29.90 -14.81 6.26
C HIS A 109 28.75 -14.92 5.26
N ARG A 110 28.00 -16.03 5.32
CA ARG A 110 26.71 -16.14 4.63
C ARG A 110 25.61 -15.55 5.51
N CYS A 111 24.89 -14.56 4.99
CA CYS A 111 23.94 -13.76 5.74
C CYS A 111 22.59 -13.65 5.04
N ILE A 112 21.52 -13.70 5.84
CA ILE A 112 20.20 -13.24 5.41
C ILE A 112 20.05 -11.79 5.88
N VAL A 113 19.97 -10.87 4.93
CA VAL A 113 19.77 -9.44 5.17
C VAL A 113 18.30 -9.11 4.98
N GLU A 114 17.66 -8.62 6.05
CA GLU A 114 16.27 -8.17 6.02
C GLU A 114 16.25 -6.64 6.08
N ILE A 115 15.73 -5.99 5.04
CA ILE A 115 15.62 -4.53 4.93
C ILE A 115 14.15 -4.15 4.98
N TRP A 116 13.74 -3.52 6.09
CA TRP A 116 12.36 -3.09 6.36
C TRP A 116 12.18 -1.60 6.08
N ALA A 117 11.55 -1.24 4.97
CA ALA A 117 11.13 0.12 4.68
C ALA A 117 9.71 0.36 5.21
N GLN A 118 9.53 0.57 6.52
CA GLN A 118 8.21 0.83 7.10
C GLN A 118 7.94 2.35 7.24
N PRO A 119 6.72 2.83 6.98
CA PRO A 119 6.40 4.27 7.02
C PRO A 119 6.49 4.93 8.41
N TRP A 120 6.38 4.16 9.50
CA TRP A 120 6.42 4.65 10.88
C TRP A 120 7.80 4.54 11.54
N LEU A 121 8.78 3.93 10.86
CA LEU A 121 10.17 4.01 11.31
C LEU A 121 10.61 5.44 11.06
N GLU A 122 10.95 6.17 12.13
CA GLU A 122 11.06 7.63 12.08
C GLU A 122 11.93 8.12 10.92
N GLN A 123 12.90 7.36 10.41
CA GLN A 123 13.87 7.83 9.41
C GLN A 123 14.45 6.75 8.46
N GLY A 124 13.63 5.76 8.07
CA GLY A 124 13.85 4.94 6.88
C GLY A 124 14.84 3.77 7.02
N HIS A 125 14.29 2.56 6.90
CA HIS A 125 14.97 1.26 6.89
C HIS A 125 15.45 0.74 8.27
N ASP A 126 14.76 -0.28 8.79
CA ASP A 126 15.29 -1.17 9.84
C ASP A 126 16.00 -2.33 9.12
N ILE A 127 17.27 -2.56 9.45
CA ILE A 127 18.11 -3.52 8.74
C ILE A 127 18.59 -4.56 9.75
N THR A 128 18.29 -5.83 9.46
CA THR A 128 18.73 -6.95 10.28
C THR A 128 19.66 -7.86 9.48
N PHE A 129 20.85 -8.10 10.01
CA PHE A 129 21.81 -9.06 9.48
C PHE A 129 21.77 -10.34 10.31
N LYS A 130 21.37 -11.44 9.67
CA LYS A 130 21.40 -12.79 10.26
C LYS A 130 22.50 -13.60 9.59
N CYS A 131 23.72 -13.48 10.10
CA CYS A 131 24.89 -14.20 9.60
C CYS A 131 25.10 -15.51 10.40
N ARG A 132 25.49 -16.59 9.73
CA ARG A 132 25.72 -17.89 10.41
C ARG A 132 26.79 -17.78 11.50
N ASN A 133 26.52 -18.37 12.66
CA ASN A 133 27.41 -18.40 13.83
C ASN A 133 27.85 -17.01 14.35
N GLN A 134 27.08 -15.97 14.02
CA GLN A 134 27.28 -14.61 14.52
C GLN A 134 26.04 -14.15 15.29
N LYS A 135 26.22 -13.20 16.22
CA LYS A 135 25.08 -12.56 16.87
C LYS A 135 24.30 -11.75 15.82
N VAL A 136 22.98 -11.77 15.92
CA VAL A 136 22.12 -10.97 15.02
C VAL A 136 22.45 -9.50 15.22
N VAL A 137 22.80 -8.82 14.13
CA VAL A 137 23.11 -7.38 14.16
C VAL A 137 21.90 -6.63 13.62
N GLN A 138 21.33 -5.76 14.45
CA GLN A 138 20.25 -4.86 14.06
C GLN A 138 20.80 -3.43 13.98
N ALA A 139 20.62 -2.80 12.83
CA ALA A 139 21.01 -1.41 12.61
C ALA A 139 19.78 -0.59 12.26
N ARG A 140 19.50 0.43 13.07
CA ARG A 140 18.46 1.42 12.81
C ARG A 140 19.09 2.68 12.28
N HIS A 141 18.73 3.07 11.07
CA HIS A 141 19.12 4.37 10.55
C HIS A 141 18.13 5.43 11.06
N SER A 142 18.53 6.18 12.10
CA SER A 142 17.85 7.41 12.49
C SER A 142 18.57 8.63 11.90
N ARG A 143 18.31 8.99 10.63
CA ARG A 143 18.52 10.40 10.20
C ARG A 143 17.36 10.95 9.38
N SER A 144 16.61 11.88 9.97
CA SER A 144 15.46 12.54 9.36
C SER A 144 15.99 13.46 8.31
N VAL A 145 15.15 13.69 7.31
CA VAL A 145 15.30 14.83 6.40
C VAL A 145 15.47 16.13 7.22
N GLU A 146 14.86 16.21 8.41
CA GLU A 146 14.99 17.31 9.38
C GLU A 146 16.41 17.45 9.99
N TRP A 147 17.16 16.36 10.20
CA TRP A 147 18.57 16.44 10.66
C TRP A 147 19.50 16.92 9.54
N ALA A 148 19.21 16.59 8.28
CA ALA A 148 19.91 17.16 7.13
C ALA A 148 19.62 18.66 6.97
N GLU A 149 18.42 19.12 7.34
CA GLU A 149 18.05 20.55 7.36
C GLU A 149 18.74 21.34 8.48
N LYS A 150 19.00 20.73 9.65
CA LYS A 150 19.68 21.42 10.77
C LYS A 150 21.18 21.65 10.54
N LYS A 151 21.87 20.84 9.73
CA LYS A 151 23.31 21.03 9.48
C LYS A 151 23.65 22.13 8.47
N THR A 152 22.69 22.58 7.66
CA THR A 152 22.92 23.69 6.71
C THR A 152 22.69 25.08 7.32
N HIS A 153 22.24 25.16 8.57
CA HIS A 153 21.98 26.43 9.25
C HIS A 153 23.03 26.69 10.34
N LYS A 154 24.23 27.11 9.93
CA LYS A 154 25.08 27.97 10.75
C LYS A 154 25.52 29.17 9.93
N LYS A 155 25.11 30.35 10.44
CA LYS A 155 25.38 31.74 9.99
C LYS A 155 24.46 32.18 8.82
N HIS A 156 23.77 33.32 8.83
CA HIS A 156 23.95 34.59 9.55
C HIS A 156 22.61 35.19 10.03
N SER A 157 22.65 35.97 11.11
CA SER A 157 21.56 36.81 11.59
C SER A 157 21.51 38.15 10.83
N HIS A 158 20.31 38.76 10.87
CA HIS A 158 19.94 40.15 10.51
C HIS A 158 19.38 40.42 9.10
N SER A 159 18.07 40.19 8.90
CA SER A 159 17.13 41.01 8.10
C SER A 159 15.76 40.30 7.95
N HIS A 160 14.80 40.60 8.83
CA HIS A 160 13.60 39.76 9.01
C HIS A 160 12.53 39.82 7.88
N SER A 161 12.71 40.65 6.84
CA SER A 161 11.71 40.80 5.76
C SER A 161 12.16 40.17 4.43
N HIS A 162 13.42 40.38 4.00
CA HIS A 162 13.91 39.86 2.73
C HIS A 162 14.28 38.36 2.77
N HIS A 163 14.70 37.83 3.93
CA HIS A 163 15.09 36.42 4.07
C HIS A 163 13.92 35.42 4.00
N ALA A 164 12.69 35.84 4.34
CA ALA A 164 11.52 34.96 4.29
C ALA A 164 11.10 34.67 2.84
N LEU A 165 11.18 35.67 1.95
CA LEU A 165 10.92 35.50 0.52
C LEU A 165 11.93 34.54 -0.12
N ASP A 166 13.21 34.71 0.21
CA ASP A 166 14.30 33.84 -0.26
C ASP A 166 14.14 32.38 0.21
N LYS A 167 13.71 32.18 1.46
CA LYS A 167 13.43 30.83 2.00
C LYS A 167 12.31 30.12 1.24
N VAL A 168 11.20 30.79 0.96
CA VAL A 168 10.08 30.14 0.26
C VAL A 168 10.42 29.88 -1.20
N ASP A 169 11.14 30.79 -1.85
CA ASP A 169 11.59 30.59 -3.23
C ASP A 169 12.53 29.39 -3.35
N HIS A 170 13.43 29.22 -2.38
CA HIS A 170 14.28 28.03 -2.28
C HIS A 170 13.49 26.75 -2.00
N LEU A 171 12.50 26.78 -1.10
CA LEU A 171 11.62 25.63 -0.85
C LEU A 171 10.80 25.24 -2.09
N PHE A 172 10.30 26.22 -2.83
CA PHE A 172 9.58 25.98 -4.06
C PHE A 172 10.49 25.40 -5.14
N HIS A 173 11.73 25.90 -5.27
CA HIS A 173 12.71 25.31 -6.18
C HIS A 173 13.01 23.84 -5.84
N LYS A 174 13.21 23.52 -4.55
CA LYS A 174 13.35 22.12 -4.09
C LYS A 174 12.10 21.28 -4.39
N PHE A 175 10.92 21.85 -4.18
CA PHE A 175 9.65 21.21 -4.54
C PHE A 175 9.59 20.90 -6.03
N GLN A 176 9.95 21.86 -6.90
CA GLN A 176 9.98 21.66 -8.34
C GLN A 176 10.91 20.50 -8.75
N ILE A 177 12.11 20.43 -8.17
CA ILE A 177 13.05 19.33 -8.43
C ILE A 177 12.46 18.01 -7.92
N ARG A 178 11.98 17.97 -6.68
CA ARG A 178 11.51 16.74 -6.03
C ARG A 178 10.30 16.10 -6.72
N PHE A 179 9.38 16.93 -7.21
CA PHE A 179 8.15 16.47 -7.86
C PHE A 179 8.15 16.69 -9.37
N GLU A 180 9.33 16.96 -9.94
CA GLU A 180 9.54 17.13 -11.38
C GLU A 180 8.57 18.15 -12.02
N ARG A 181 8.24 19.22 -11.26
CA ARG A 181 7.29 20.24 -11.70
C ARG A 181 7.91 21.13 -12.77
N ARG A 182 7.26 21.14 -13.92
CA ARG A 182 7.53 22.04 -15.04
C ARG A 182 6.29 22.90 -15.27
N TYR A 183 6.51 24.18 -15.52
CA TYR A 183 5.46 25.16 -15.79
C TYR A 183 5.75 25.77 -17.15
N ASP A 184 4.73 25.91 -17.98
CA ASP A 184 4.89 26.27 -19.38
C ASP A 184 5.26 27.74 -19.55
N THR A 185 4.83 28.57 -18.61
CA THR A 185 5.07 30.01 -18.65
C THR A 185 5.58 30.55 -17.32
N THR A 186 6.30 31.67 -17.38
CA THR A 186 6.69 32.43 -16.17
C THR A 186 5.46 32.86 -15.37
N ALA A 187 4.36 33.20 -16.04
CA ALA A 187 3.10 33.58 -15.39
C ALA A 187 2.51 32.42 -14.58
N GLU A 188 2.47 31.21 -15.15
CA GLU A 188 2.04 29.99 -14.45
C GLU A 188 2.96 29.69 -13.27
N ARG A 189 4.29 29.73 -13.46
CA ARG A 189 5.25 29.51 -12.37
C ARG A 189 5.03 30.49 -11.20
N GLN A 190 4.78 31.76 -11.49
CA GLN A 190 4.49 32.76 -10.46
C GLN A 190 3.16 32.50 -9.77
N MET A 191 2.12 32.06 -10.49
CA MET A 191 0.85 31.63 -9.91
C MET A 191 1.04 30.44 -8.97
N ARG A 192 1.75 29.40 -9.42
CA ARG A 192 2.05 28.19 -8.64
C ARG A 192 2.86 28.49 -7.39
N MET A 193 3.83 29.41 -7.47
CA MET A 193 4.56 29.92 -6.30
C MET A 193 3.62 30.62 -5.28
N ARG A 194 2.66 31.44 -5.74
CA ARG A 194 1.70 32.09 -4.84
C ARG A 194 0.81 31.07 -4.14
N ILE A 195 0.34 30.07 -4.87
CA ILE A 195 -0.44 28.96 -4.32
C ILE A 195 0.39 28.18 -3.30
N PHE A 196 1.63 27.84 -3.64
CA PHE A 196 2.57 27.17 -2.75
C PHE A 196 2.81 27.94 -1.45
N ARG A 197 3.03 29.26 -1.54
CA ARG A 197 3.13 30.14 -0.36
C ARG A 197 1.89 30.08 0.53
N GLN A 198 0.70 30.06 -0.06
CA GLN A 198 -0.54 29.96 0.71
C GLN A 198 -0.69 28.59 1.37
N ASN A 199 -0.38 27.51 0.65
CA ASN A 199 -0.44 26.16 1.17
C ASN A 199 0.59 25.91 2.29
N LEU A 200 1.76 26.56 2.27
CA LEU A 200 2.70 26.53 3.40
C LEU A 200 2.08 27.08 4.69
N LYS A 201 1.21 28.10 4.61
CA LYS A 201 0.48 28.61 5.79
C LYS A 201 -0.55 27.60 6.28
N THR A 202 -1.29 26.97 5.35
CA THR A 202 -2.25 25.90 5.71
C THR A 202 -1.53 24.71 6.37
N ILE A 203 -0.33 24.36 5.90
CA ILE A 203 0.52 23.34 6.55
C ILE A 203 0.90 23.75 7.98
N GLU A 204 1.26 25.01 8.19
CA GLU A 204 1.59 25.54 9.51
C GLU A 204 0.37 25.49 10.44
N GLU A 205 -0.80 25.90 9.97
CA GLU A 205 -2.06 25.84 10.70
C GLU A 205 -2.46 24.40 11.07
N LEU A 206 -2.31 23.44 10.13
CA LEU A 206 -2.56 22.03 10.39
C LEU A 206 -1.64 21.49 11.48
N ASN A 207 -0.33 21.80 11.41
CA ASN A 207 0.62 21.36 12.42
C ASN A 207 0.39 22.02 13.79
N ALA A 208 -0.04 23.28 13.81
CA ALA A 208 -0.32 24.01 15.05
C ALA A 208 -1.57 23.49 15.78
N ASN A 209 -2.55 22.96 15.03
CA ASN A 209 -3.83 22.48 15.56
C ASN A 209 -3.96 20.94 15.55
N GLU A 210 -2.87 20.22 15.30
CA GLU A 210 -2.85 18.76 15.31
C GLU A 210 -2.95 18.24 16.75
N MET A 211 -3.99 17.47 17.05
CA MET A 211 -4.24 16.92 18.39
C MET A 211 -3.61 15.54 18.57
N GLY A 212 -3.10 14.90 17.52
CA GLY A 212 -2.52 13.57 17.48
C GLY A 212 -0.99 13.63 17.48
N SER A 213 -0.37 12.90 16.57
CA SER A 213 1.08 12.89 16.35
C SER A 213 1.46 13.15 14.89
N ALA A 214 0.49 13.47 14.04
CA ALA A 214 0.74 13.68 12.63
C ALA A 214 1.66 14.88 12.37
N LYS A 215 2.38 14.77 11.25
CA LYS A 215 3.16 15.86 10.67
C LYS A 215 2.60 16.14 9.28
N TYR A 216 2.32 17.42 9.03
CA TYR A 216 1.93 17.93 7.73
C TYR A 216 3.11 18.66 7.10
N GLY A 217 3.24 18.60 5.79
CA GLY A 217 4.37 19.17 5.08
C GLY A 217 4.16 19.20 3.57
N ILE A 218 5.21 19.61 2.86
CA ILE A 218 5.18 19.70 1.39
C ILE A 218 4.94 18.29 0.80
N THR A 219 3.80 18.13 0.16
CA THR A 219 3.43 16.97 -0.68
C THR A 219 3.47 17.38 -2.16
N GLU A 220 3.18 16.45 -3.06
CA GLU A 220 3.05 16.79 -4.49
C GLU A 220 1.93 17.80 -4.76
N PHE A 221 0.97 17.94 -3.85
CA PHE A 221 -0.18 18.85 -3.98
C PHE A 221 0.09 20.26 -3.47
N ALA A 222 1.32 20.58 -3.08
CA ALA A 222 1.66 21.84 -2.46
C ALA A 222 1.50 23.06 -3.38
N ASP A 223 1.47 22.90 -4.70
CA ASP A 223 1.23 23.97 -5.68
C ASP A 223 -0.18 23.96 -6.30
N MET A 224 -1.12 23.21 -5.71
CA MET A 224 -2.51 23.11 -6.15
C MET A 224 -3.43 24.00 -5.31
N THR A 225 -4.39 24.64 -5.98
CA THR A 225 -5.52 25.31 -5.34
C THR A 225 -6.46 24.29 -4.68
N SER A 226 -7.34 24.74 -3.79
CA SER A 226 -8.39 23.88 -3.24
C SER A 226 -9.29 23.29 -4.32
N THR A 227 -9.59 24.02 -5.39
CA THR A 227 -10.40 23.53 -6.52
C THR A 227 -9.69 22.42 -7.28
N GLU A 228 -8.42 22.60 -7.65
CA GLU A 228 -7.62 21.57 -8.33
C GLU A 228 -7.41 20.33 -7.45
N TYR A 229 -7.25 20.52 -6.14
CA TYR A 229 -7.17 19.41 -5.20
C TYR A 229 -8.51 18.64 -5.12
N LYS A 230 -9.64 19.37 -5.13
CA LYS A 230 -10.98 18.77 -5.08
C LYS A 230 -11.32 17.91 -6.30
N GLU A 231 -10.71 18.16 -7.46
CA GLU A 231 -10.84 17.26 -8.61
C GLU A 231 -10.33 15.83 -8.31
N ARG A 232 -9.56 15.64 -7.25
CA ARG A 232 -9.07 14.33 -6.76
C ARG A 232 -9.95 13.74 -5.65
N THR A 233 -10.85 14.54 -5.07
CA THR A 233 -11.80 14.11 -4.03
C THR A 233 -13.18 14.03 -4.70
N GLY A 234 -13.54 12.85 -5.17
CA GLY A 234 -14.73 12.62 -5.99
C GLY A 234 -15.88 11.93 -5.27
N LEU A 235 -15.88 11.88 -3.95
CA LEU A 235 -17.01 11.30 -3.23
C LEU A 235 -18.16 12.31 -3.19
N TRP A 236 -19.33 11.90 -3.65
CA TRP A 236 -20.52 12.73 -3.52
C TRP A 236 -21.05 12.74 -2.08
N GLN A 237 -21.73 13.82 -1.72
CA GLN A 237 -22.48 13.84 -0.46
C GLN A 237 -23.63 12.85 -0.56
N ARG A 238 -23.73 11.94 0.42
CA ARG A 238 -24.84 11.01 0.51
C ARG A 238 -26.11 11.77 0.92
N ASP A 239 -27.20 11.51 0.23
CA ASP A 239 -28.53 11.98 0.63
C ASP A 239 -29.08 11.02 1.71
N GLU A 240 -29.07 11.46 2.96
CA GLU A 240 -29.49 10.66 4.12
C GLU A 240 -30.97 10.24 4.06
N LEU A 241 -31.80 10.87 3.22
CA LEU A 241 -33.20 10.49 3.04
C LEU A 241 -33.37 9.36 2.03
N LYS A 242 -32.35 9.08 1.20
CA LYS A 242 -32.40 8.03 0.19
C LYS A 242 -31.81 6.73 0.75
N PRO A 243 -32.50 5.59 0.58
CA PRO A 243 -31.91 4.30 0.89
C PRO A 243 -30.62 4.11 0.09
N THR A 244 -29.56 3.69 0.77
CA THR A 244 -28.30 3.28 0.13
C THR A 244 -28.53 2.10 -0.81
N GLY A 245 -29.48 1.22 -0.50
CA GLY A 245 -29.72 -0.06 -1.18
C GLY A 245 -28.86 -1.21 -0.64
N GLY A 246 -28.02 -0.93 0.36
CA GLY A 246 -27.30 -1.93 1.14
C GLY A 246 -28.19 -2.53 2.22
N ALA A 247 -27.92 -3.78 2.58
CA ALA A 247 -28.53 -4.37 3.77
C ALA A 247 -27.81 -3.87 5.03
N PRO A 248 -28.49 -3.75 6.19
CA PRO A 248 -27.80 -3.53 7.45
C PRO A 248 -26.80 -4.66 7.72
N ALA A 249 -25.56 -4.32 8.05
CA ALA A 249 -24.54 -5.31 8.37
C ALA A 249 -24.91 -6.09 9.64
N VAL A 250 -24.91 -7.42 9.57
CA VAL A 250 -24.94 -8.28 10.75
C VAL A 250 -23.52 -8.40 11.25
N VAL A 251 -23.16 -7.56 12.22
CA VAL A 251 -21.80 -7.54 12.80
C VAL A 251 -21.76 -8.51 13.98
N PRO A 252 -21.09 -9.68 13.87
CA PRO A 252 -20.95 -10.57 15.00
C PRO A 252 -20.06 -9.92 16.05
N LYS A 253 -20.47 -10.01 17.31
CA LYS A 253 -19.64 -9.54 18.41
C LYS A 253 -18.32 -10.32 18.40
N TYR A 254 -17.20 -9.61 18.46
CA TYR A 254 -15.90 -10.27 18.55
C TYR A 254 -15.75 -10.92 19.93
N GLU A 255 -15.44 -12.22 19.97
CA GLU A 255 -15.23 -12.95 21.21
C GLU A 255 -13.80 -12.72 21.72
N GLY A 256 -13.68 -12.09 22.90
CA GLY A 256 -12.40 -11.82 23.56
C GLY A 256 -11.96 -10.37 23.47
N GLU A 257 -10.72 -10.10 23.89
CA GLU A 257 -10.13 -8.77 23.79
C GLU A 257 -9.65 -8.51 22.35
N PHE A 258 -9.92 -7.31 21.84
CA PHE A 258 -9.41 -6.92 20.54
C PHE A 258 -7.87 -6.96 20.54
N PRO A 259 -7.24 -7.56 19.51
CA PRO A 259 -5.81 -7.39 19.29
C PRO A 259 -5.47 -5.91 19.30
N LYS A 260 -4.38 -5.51 19.96
CA LYS A 260 -3.97 -4.10 20.02
C LYS A 260 -3.73 -3.51 18.63
N GLU A 261 -3.23 -4.33 17.71
CA GLU A 261 -2.97 -3.98 16.32
C GLU A 261 -3.44 -5.10 15.40
N PHE A 262 -3.95 -4.72 14.24
CA PHE A 262 -4.37 -5.64 13.20
C PHE A 262 -4.19 -5.00 11.84
N ASP A 263 -3.66 -5.75 10.86
CA ASP A 263 -3.30 -5.19 9.55
C ASP A 263 -3.45 -6.23 8.43
N TRP A 264 -4.44 -6.02 7.54
CA TRP A 264 -4.69 -6.89 6.39
C TRP A 264 -3.53 -6.92 5.38
N ARG A 265 -2.65 -5.91 5.39
CA ARG A 265 -1.44 -5.91 4.56
C ARG A 265 -0.49 -7.05 4.93
N GLN A 266 -0.50 -7.47 6.20
CA GLN A 266 0.30 -8.60 6.68
C GLN A 266 -0.34 -9.97 6.36
N LYS A 267 -1.60 -9.96 5.88
CA LYS A 267 -2.43 -11.15 5.65
C LYS A 267 -2.80 -11.34 4.18
N ASN A 268 -2.05 -10.73 3.26
CA ASN A 268 -2.25 -10.87 1.81
C ASN A 268 -3.66 -10.44 1.32
N ALA A 269 -4.31 -9.49 1.99
CA ALA A 269 -5.66 -9.02 1.63
C ALA A 269 -5.70 -7.54 1.22
N VAL A 270 -4.57 -6.99 0.78
CA VAL A 270 -4.45 -5.59 0.33
C VAL A 270 -3.48 -5.54 -0.85
N THR A 271 -3.97 -5.13 -2.01
CA THR A 271 -3.16 -4.89 -3.22
C THR A 271 -2.25 -3.68 -3.04
N GLN A 272 -1.32 -3.45 -3.97
CA GLN A 272 -0.47 -2.27 -3.98
C GLN A 272 -1.28 -0.96 -4.00
N VAL A 273 -0.67 0.12 -3.53
CA VAL A 273 -1.27 1.46 -3.61
C VAL A 273 -1.30 1.91 -5.07
N LYS A 274 -2.50 2.18 -5.58
CA LYS A 274 -2.76 2.69 -6.94
C LYS A 274 -2.81 4.23 -6.95
N ASN A 275 -2.97 4.83 -8.13
CA ASN A 275 -3.03 6.29 -8.30
C ASN A 275 -4.15 6.71 -9.25
N GLN A 276 -5.18 7.38 -8.74
CA GLN A 276 -6.31 7.89 -9.52
C GLN A 276 -5.96 9.11 -10.39
N GLY A 277 -4.77 9.69 -10.23
CA GLY A 277 -4.39 10.88 -10.98
C GLY A 277 -5.31 12.07 -10.68
N SER A 278 -5.61 12.87 -11.72
CA SER A 278 -6.50 14.04 -11.66
C SER A 278 -7.98 13.70 -11.88
N CYS A 279 -8.36 12.43 -11.75
CA CYS A 279 -9.73 11.97 -11.89
C CYS A 279 -10.36 11.79 -10.51
N GLY A 280 -11.56 12.32 -10.28
CA GLY A 280 -12.32 12.15 -9.04
C GLY A 280 -12.95 10.76 -8.91
N SER A 281 -12.18 9.70 -9.10
CA SER A 281 -12.67 8.31 -9.07
C SER A 281 -12.34 7.56 -7.78
N CYS A 282 -12.11 8.25 -6.67
CA CYS A 282 -11.79 7.63 -5.38
C CYS A 282 -12.84 6.62 -4.91
N TRP A 283 -14.11 6.84 -5.28
CA TRP A 283 -15.22 5.93 -5.03
C TRP A 283 -14.98 4.54 -5.66
N ALA A 284 -14.48 4.49 -6.90
CA ALA A 284 -14.15 3.26 -7.60
C ALA A 284 -13.00 2.52 -6.92
N PHE A 285 -11.90 3.23 -6.60
CA PHE A 285 -10.75 2.65 -5.89
C PHE A 285 -11.09 2.14 -4.48
N SER A 286 -12.03 2.81 -3.79
CA SER A 286 -12.50 2.36 -2.48
C SER A 286 -13.24 1.03 -2.59
N VAL A 287 -14.10 0.88 -3.60
CA VAL A 287 -14.90 -0.34 -3.83
C VAL A 287 -14.06 -1.48 -4.37
N THR A 288 -13.23 -1.25 -5.38
CA THR A 288 -12.32 -2.28 -5.90
C THR A 288 -11.40 -2.77 -4.80
N GLY A 289 -10.80 -1.87 -4.00
CA GLY A 289 -9.95 -2.24 -2.87
C GLY A 289 -10.67 -3.09 -1.80
N ASN A 290 -11.95 -2.85 -1.56
CA ASN A 290 -12.76 -3.69 -0.67
C ASN A 290 -12.99 -5.08 -1.29
N ILE A 291 -13.40 -5.15 -2.56
CA ILE A 291 -13.63 -6.41 -3.27
C ILE A 291 -12.35 -7.24 -3.39
N GLU A 292 -11.22 -6.62 -3.74
CA GLU A 292 -9.90 -7.25 -3.78
C GLU A 292 -9.55 -7.89 -2.43
N GLY A 293 -9.78 -7.17 -1.33
CA GLY A 293 -9.51 -7.65 0.02
C GLY A 293 -10.44 -8.81 0.42
N LEU A 294 -11.74 -8.67 0.17
CA LEU A 294 -12.72 -9.73 0.45
C LEU A 294 -12.46 -10.97 -0.40
N TYR A 295 -12.08 -10.80 -1.67
CA TYR A 295 -11.75 -11.89 -2.58
C TYR A 295 -10.53 -12.65 -2.06
N ALA A 296 -9.50 -11.93 -1.61
CA ALA A 296 -8.32 -12.56 -1.00
C ALA A 296 -8.64 -13.29 0.32
N VAL A 297 -9.53 -12.74 1.16
CA VAL A 297 -9.98 -13.42 2.38
C VAL A 297 -10.76 -14.70 2.04
N LYS A 298 -11.64 -14.67 1.03
CA LYS A 298 -12.49 -15.81 0.62
C LYS A 298 -11.71 -16.91 -0.10
N THR A 299 -10.76 -16.54 -0.97
CA THR A 299 -10.09 -17.47 -1.89
C THR A 299 -8.64 -17.78 -1.52
N GLY A 300 -8.00 -16.92 -0.73
CA GLY A 300 -6.55 -16.95 -0.48
C GLY A 300 -5.72 -16.27 -1.58
N GLU A 301 -6.32 -15.86 -2.70
CA GLU A 301 -5.63 -15.22 -3.82
C GLU A 301 -5.84 -13.71 -3.83
N LEU A 302 -4.74 -12.96 -3.93
CA LEU A 302 -4.79 -11.50 -4.08
C LEU A 302 -4.72 -11.13 -5.56
N LYS A 303 -5.82 -10.58 -6.09
CA LYS A 303 -5.96 -10.09 -7.46
C LYS A 303 -6.26 -8.59 -7.46
N GLU A 304 -5.96 -7.93 -8.58
CA GLU A 304 -6.30 -6.52 -8.82
C GLU A 304 -7.47 -6.46 -9.79
N PHE A 305 -8.55 -5.76 -9.42
CA PHE A 305 -9.76 -5.60 -10.24
C PHE A 305 -9.82 -4.19 -10.85
N SER A 306 -10.49 -4.08 -11.99
CA SER A 306 -10.50 -2.84 -12.78
C SER A 306 -11.31 -1.73 -12.12
N GLU A 307 -10.66 -0.60 -11.83
CA GLU A 307 -11.38 0.63 -11.54
C GLU A 307 -12.00 1.24 -12.80
N GLN A 308 -11.32 1.12 -13.94
CA GLN A 308 -11.72 1.75 -15.20
C GLN A 308 -13.07 1.26 -15.71
N GLU A 309 -13.36 -0.02 -15.51
CA GLU A 309 -14.64 -0.61 -15.83
C GLU A 309 -15.79 0.13 -15.11
N LEU A 310 -15.61 0.51 -13.85
CA LEU A 310 -16.59 1.33 -13.13
C LEU A 310 -16.72 2.74 -13.71
N LEU A 311 -15.62 3.38 -14.11
CA LEU A 311 -15.69 4.70 -14.74
C LEU A 311 -16.49 4.68 -16.04
N ASP A 312 -16.36 3.60 -16.81
CA ASP A 312 -16.90 3.51 -18.16
C ASP A 312 -18.33 2.94 -18.19
N CYS A 313 -18.59 1.94 -17.34
CA CYS A 313 -19.82 1.14 -17.36
C CYS A 313 -20.84 1.52 -16.28
N ASP A 314 -20.44 2.20 -15.20
CA ASP A 314 -21.41 2.75 -14.24
C ASP A 314 -22.20 3.91 -14.90
N THR A 315 -23.51 3.73 -14.99
CA THR A 315 -24.44 4.72 -15.56
C THR A 315 -25.04 5.68 -14.53
N THR A 316 -24.84 5.41 -13.23
CA THR A 316 -25.38 6.19 -12.10
C THR A 316 -24.37 7.22 -11.62
N ASP A 317 -23.10 6.81 -11.49
CA ASP A 317 -22.00 7.70 -11.12
C ASP A 317 -21.43 8.46 -12.33
N SER A 318 -20.62 9.48 -12.06
CA SER A 318 -20.09 10.38 -13.11
C SER A 318 -18.58 10.24 -13.32
N ALA A 319 -18.05 9.02 -13.20
CA ALA A 319 -16.64 8.71 -13.44
C ALA A 319 -15.71 9.67 -12.68
N CYS A 320 -14.97 10.52 -13.39
CA CYS A 320 -14.05 11.51 -12.81
C CYS A 320 -14.71 12.71 -12.15
N ASN A 321 -16.01 12.95 -12.37
CA ASN A 321 -16.78 13.99 -11.68
C ASN A 321 -17.37 13.48 -10.35
N GLY A 322 -17.02 12.26 -9.97
CA GLY A 322 -17.39 11.67 -8.70
C GLY A 322 -18.51 10.63 -8.77
N GLY A 323 -18.76 10.04 -7.61
CA GLY A 323 -19.67 8.92 -7.43
C GLY A 323 -19.80 8.51 -5.96
N LEU A 324 -20.50 7.41 -5.72
CA LEU A 324 -20.72 6.83 -4.39
C LEU A 324 -20.34 5.35 -4.40
N MET A 325 -19.66 4.88 -3.35
CA MET A 325 -19.37 3.44 -3.21
C MET A 325 -20.64 2.57 -3.30
N ASP A 326 -21.76 3.06 -2.78
CA ASP A 326 -23.06 2.38 -2.81
C ASP A 326 -23.56 2.15 -4.24
N ASN A 327 -23.39 3.15 -5.12
CA ASN A 327 -23.79 3.07 -6.51
C ASN A 327 -22.88 2.11 -7.26
N ALA A 328 -21.58 2.20 -7.02
CA ALA A 328 -20.59 1.32 -7.61
C ALA A 328 -20.83 -0.17 -7.28
N TYR A 329 -21.18 -0.52 -6.04
CA TYR A 329 -21.54 -1.91 -5.71
C TYR A 329 -22.76 -2.41 -6.49
N LYS A 330 -23.77 -1.55 -6.70
CA LYS A 330 -24.94 -1.88 -7.53
C LYS A 330 -24.55 -2.01 -8.99
N ALA A 331 -23.74 -1.09 -9.51
CA ALA A 331 -23.25 -1.15 -10.87
C ALA A 331 -22.51 -2.47 -11.15
N ILE A 332 -21.62 -2.90 -10.25
CA ILE A 332 -20.92 -4.20 -10.37
C ILE A 332 -21.90 -5.36 -10.44
N LYS A 333 -22.91 -5.35 -9.56
CA LYS A 333 -23.97 -6.37 -9.55
C LYS A 333 -24.73 -6.39 -10.86
N ASP A 334 -25.10 -5.22 -11.39
CA ASP A 334 -25.94 -5.08 -12.58
C ASP A 334 -25.15 -5.37 -13.88
N ILE A 335 -23.88 -4.98 -13.95
CA ILE A 335 -22.94 -5.29 -15.04
C ILE A 335 -22.67 -6.80 -15.10
N GLY A 336 -22.59 -7.46 -13.94
CA GLY A 336 -22.35 -8.90 -13.82
C GLY A 336 -20.93 -9.26 -13.40
N GLY A 337 -20.25 -8.34 -12.70
CA GLY A 337 -18.95 -8.54 -12.07
C GLY A 337 -17.90 -7.52 -12.46
N LEU A 338 -16.62 -7.89 -12.31
CA LEU A 338 -15.46 -7.08 -12.70
C LEU A 338 -14.40 -7.95 -13.41
N GLU A 339 -13.76 -7.35 -14.41
CA GLU A 339 -12.53 -7.83 -15.05
C GLU A 339 -11.29 -7.50 -14.19
N TYR A 340 -10.15 -8.13 -14.49
CA TYR A 340 -8.90 -7.75 -13.83
C TYR A 340 -8.37 -6.41 -14.33
N GLU A 341 -7.62 -5.71 -13.48
CA GLU A 341 -6.92 -4.47 -13.84
C GLU A 341 -6.00 -4.65 -15.07
N ALA A 342 -5.44 -5.84 -15.26
CA ALA A 342 -4.59 -6.15 -16.42
C ALA A 342 -5.37 -6.31 -17.73
N GLU A 343 -6.67 -6.62 -17.65
CA GLU A 343 -7.56 -6.84 -18.81
C GLU A 343 -8.28 -5.54 -19.19
N TYR A 344 -8.64 -4.73 -18.19
CA TYR A 344 -9.26 -3.41 -18.37
C TYR A 344 -8.48 -2.34 -17.57
N PRO A 345 -7.36 -1.82 -18.12
CA PRO A 345 -6.44 -0.95 -17.37
C PRO A 345 -7.00 0.45 -17.05
N TYR A 346 -6.57 1.01 -15.93
CA TYR A 346 -6.91 2.37 -15.52
C TYR A 346 -6.32 3.47 -16.39
N GLU A 347 -7.17 4.37 -16.86
CA GLU A 347 -6.83 5.48 -17.75
C GLU A 347 -7.21 6.86 -17.23
N ALA A 348 -7.80 6.94 -16.02
CA ALA A 348 -8.13 8.20 -15.33
C ALA A 348 -9.04 9.15 -16.14
N LYS A 349 -9.93 8.59 -16.97
CA LYS A 349 -10.93 9.34 -17.75
C LYS A 349 -12.07 8.42 -18.15
N LYS A 350 -13.27 8.96 -18.33
CA LYS A 350 -14.40 8.18 -18.87
C LYS A 350 -14.17 7.85 -20.35
N LYS A 351 -14.42 6.60 -20.71
CA LYS A 351 -14.46 6.07 -22.07
C LYS A 351 -15.79 5.35 -22.31
N GLN A 352 -15.91 4.75 -23.49
CA GLN A 352 -16.99 3.84 -23.79
C GLN A 352 -16.81 2.55 -22.98
N CYS A 353 -17.89 2.06 -22.37
CA CYS A 353 -17.90 0.77 -21.70
C CYS A 353 -17.59 -0.36 -22.70
N HIS A 354 -16.53 -1.11 -22.42
CA HIS A 354 -16.12 -2.28 -23.19
C HIS A 354 -16.14 -3.57 -22.37
N PHE A 355 -16.92 -3.59 -21.28
CA PHE A 355 -17.02 -4.75 -20.39
C PHE A 355 -17.29 -6.03 -21.16
N ASN A 356 -16.48 -7.05 -20.88
CA ASN A 356 -16.66 -8.38 -21.41
C ASN A 356 -17.05 -9.36 -20.31
N ARG A 357 -18.33 -9.78 -20.31
CA ARG A 357 -18.87 -10.74 -19.34
C ARG A 357 -18.10 -12.06 -19.26
N THR A 358 -17.42 -12.47 -20.33
CA THR A 358 -16.61 -13.71 -20.33
C THR A 358 -15.29 -13.57 -19.57
N LEU A 359 -14.87 -12.34 -19.27
CA LEU A 359 -13.68 -11.99 -18.48
C LEU A 359 -14.05 -11.51 -17.07
N SER A 360 -15.31 -11.69 -16.65
CA SER A 360 -15.73 -11.39 -15.28
C SER A 360 -15.16 -12.43 -14.30
N HIS A 361 -14.31 -11.97 -13.37
CA HIS A 361 -13.59 -12.82 -12.41
C HIS A 361 -14.13 -12.75 -10.99
N VAL A 362 -14.94 -11.74 -10.68
CA VAL A 362 -15.61 -11.58 -9.38
C VAL A 362 -16.99 -10.96 -9.54
N GLN A 363 -17.96 -11.44 -8.77
CA GLN A 363 -19.32 -10.92 -8.75
C GLN A 363 -19.70 -10.48 -7.36
N VAL A 364 -20.60 -9.49 -7.30
CA VAL A 364 -21.15 -8.95 -6.05
C VAL A 364 -22.65 -9.17 -6.05
N SER A 365 -23.17 -9.77 -4.98
CA SER A 365 -24.61 -10.00 -4.80
C SER A 365 -25.34 -8.79 -4.19
N GLY A 366 -24.58 -7.91 -3.56
CA GLY A 366 -25.02 -6.67 -2.93
C GLY A 366 -23.93 -6.12 -2.03
N PHE A 367 -24.28 -5.24 -1.11
CA PHE A 367 -23.37 -4.70 -0.12
C PHE A 367 -24.10 -4.49 1.20
N VAL A 368 -23.31 -4.29 2.26
CA VAL A 368 -23.83 -3.96 3.58
C VAL A 368 -23.38 -2.59 4.04
N ASP A 369 -24.25 -1.92 4.79
CA ASP A 369 -23.94 -0.71 5.53
C ASP A 369 -23.61 -1.06 6.98
N LEU A 370 -22.43 -0.65 7.44
CA LEU A 370 -22.07 -0.78 8.84
C LEU A 370 -22.79 0.28 9.69
N PRO A 371 -23.04 0.02 10.99
CA PRO A 371 -23.74 0.98 11.84
C PRO A 371 -23.00 2.32 11.93
N LYS A 372 -23.69 3.39 11.51
CA LYS A 372 -23.16 4.75 11.47
C LYS A 372 -22.68 5.20 12.85
N GLY A 373 -21.48 5.78 12.92
CA GLY A 373 -20.92 6.26 14.18
C GLY A 373 -20.38 5.17 15.12
N ASN A 374 -20.42 3.90 14.73
CA ASN A 374 -19.98 2.78 15.57
C ASN A 374 -18.64 2.21 15.09
N GLU A 375 -17.55 2.84 15.52
CA GLU A 375 -16.18 2.39 15.19
C GLU A 375 -15.83 1.03 15.80
N THR A 376 -16.50 0.60 16.89
CA THR A 376 -16.33 -0.75 17.44
C THR A 376 -16.87 -1.80 16.48
N ALA A 377 -18.07 -1.58 15.91
CA ALA A 377 -18.63 -2.47 14.90
C ALA A 377 -17.76 -2.55 13.64
N MET A 378 -17.12 -1.44 13.25
CA MET A 378 -16.11 -1.45 12.19
C MET A 378 -14.89 -2.30 12.56
N GLN A 379 -14.44 -2.25 13.82
CA GLN A 379 -13.34 -3.08 14.30
C GLN A 379 -13.68 -4.56 14.25
N GLU A 380 -14.89 -4.93 14.70
CA GLU A 380 -15.42 -6.30 14.65
C GLU A 380 -15.53 -6.82 13.22
N TRP A 381 -16.11 -6.02 12.32
CA TRP A 381 -16.22 -6.37 10.89
C TRP A 381 -14.85 -6.56 10.26
N LEU A 382 -13.92 -5.63 10.51
CA LEU A 382 -12.58 -5.68 9.94
C LEU A 382 -11.83 -6.96 10.33
N LEU A 383 -12.02 -7.44 11.57
CA LEU A 383 -11.38 -8.67 12.06
C LEU A 383 -12.00 -9.95 11.49
N THR A 384 -13.31 -9.93 11.22
CA THR A 384 -14.09 -11.12 10.89
C THR A 384 -14.34 -11.28 9.38
N HIS A 385 -14.38 -10.19 8.61
CA HIS A 385 -14.79 -10.21 7.21
C HIS A 385 -13.72 -9.69 6.24
N GLY A 386 -13.05 -8.57 6.56
CA GLY A 386 -12.07 -7.98 5.65
C GLY A 386 -12.04 -6.45 5.65
N PRO A 387 -11.26 -5.83 4.75
CA PRO A 387 -11.17 -4.37 4.58
C PRO A 387 -12.53 -3.69 4.38
N ILE A 388 -12.64 -2.41 4.76
CA ILE A 388 -13.91 -1.65 4.77
C ILE A 388 -13.78 -0.40 3.91
N SER A 389 -14.69 -0.22 2.94
CA SER A 389 -14.79 1.04 2.20
C SER A 389 -15.40 2.12 3.10
N ILE A 390 -14.79 3.30 3.13
CA ILE A 390 -15.29 4.43 3.91
C ILE A 390 -15.26 5.72 3.09
N GLY A 391 -16.15 6.65 3.44
CA GLY A 391 -16.01 8.05 3.11
C GLY A 391 -15.34 8.81 4.25
N LEU A 392 -14.53 9.82 3.95
CA LEU A 392 -14.01 10.77 4.92
C LEU A 392 -13.84 12.17 4.31
N ASN A 393 -13.60 13.17 5.16
CA ASN A 393 -13.19 14.50 4.72
C ASN A 393 -11.66 14.56 4.52
N ALA A 394 -11.20 14.81 3.30
CA ALA A 394 -9.80 14.74 2.91
C ALA A 394 -9.03 16.07 3.03
N ASN A 395 -9.57 17.11 3.66
CA ASN A 395 -8.90 18.40 3.79
C ASN A 395 -7.53 18.28 4.46
N ALA A 396 -7.44 17.57 5.59
CA ALA A 396 -6.18 17.36 6.30
C ALA A 396 -5.20 16.45 5.52
N MET A 397 -5.73 15.56 4.66
CA MET A 397 -4.91 14.61 3.90
C MET A 397 -4.01 15.28 2.87
N GLN A 398 -4.38 16.45 2.34
CA GLN A 398 -3.62 17.12 1.26
C GLN A 398 -2.13 17.21 1.56
N PHE A 399 -1.80 17.50 2.82
CA PHE A 399 -0.42 17.74 3.27
C PHE A 399 0.12 16.68 4.23
N TYR A 400 -0.60 15.58 4.44
CA TYR A 400 -0.18 14.54 5.39
C TYR A 400 1.15 13.89 4.98
N ARG A 401 2.07 13.77 5.93
CA ARG A 401 3.38 13.11 5.74
C ARG A 401 3.56 11.84 6.57
N GLY A 402 2.90 11.75 7.72
CA GLY A 402 3.00 10.60 8.64
C GLY A 402 2.54 10.92 10.05
N GLY A 403 2.44 9.89 10.90
CA GLY A 403 1.93 9.98 12.27
C GLY A 403 0.41 9.78 12.37
N VAL A 404 -0.14 9.72 13.58
CA VAL A 404 -1.59 9.58 13.78
C VAL A 404 -2.25 10.94 13.66
N SER A 405 -3.03 11.13 12.60
CA SER A 405 -3.72 12.38 12.30
C SER A 405 -5.00 12.50 13.10
N HIS A 406 -5.08 13.56 13.88
CA HIS A 406 -6.24 13.99 14.65
C HIS A 406 -6.40 15.50 14.49
N PRO A 407 -6.79 15.96 13.28
CA PRO A 407 -6.96 17.37 12.99
C PRO A 407 -8.13 17.93 13.80
N TRP A 408 -8.08 19.22 14.09
CA TRP A 408 -9.20 19.90 14.74
C TRP A 408 -10.50 19.74 13.92
N LYS A 409 -11.64 19.49 14.59
CA LYS A 409 -12.90 19.07 13.96
C LYS A 409 -13.41 20.00 12.85
N THR A 410 -13.07 21.29 12.93
CA THR A 410 -13.41 22.30 11.90
C THR A 410 -12.64 22.09 10.60
N LEU A 411 -11.42 21.57 10.67
CA LEU A 411 -10.56 21.28 9.52
C LEU A 411 -10.91 19.93 8.87
N CYS A 412 -11.63 19.06 9.57
CA CYS A 412 -12.01 17.72 9.09
C CYS A 412 -13.43 17.34 9.53
N SER A 413 -14.42 18.09 9.03
CA SER A 413 -15.81 17.92 9.43
C SER A 413 -16.39 16.60 8.92
N LYS A 414 -16.97 15.81 9.84
CA LYS A 414 -17.70 14.57 9.52
C LYS A 414 -18.94 14.76 8.63
N LYS A 415 -19.39 16.01 8.43
CA LYS A 415 -20.56 16.34 7.58
C LYS A 415 -20.22 16.59 6.11
N ASN A 416 -18.93 16.72 5.79
CA ASN A 416 -18.47 17.13 4.46
C ASN A 416 -17.52 16.06 3.91
N LEU A 417 -18.01 14.84 3.71
CA LEU A 417 -17.21 13.71 3.22
C LEU A 417 -16.96 13.90 1.72
N ASP A 418 -15.73 13.95 1.28
CA ASP A 418 -15.39 14.24 -0.13
C ASP A 418 -14.46 13.20 -0.75
N HIS A 419 -13.99 12.21 0.02
CA HIS A 419 -13.04 11.23 -0.45
C HIS A 419 -13.37 9.81 0.00
N GLY A 420 -13.39 8.88 -0.97
CA GLY A 420 -13.58 7.45 -0.76
C GLY A 420 -12.23 6.75 -0.59
N VAL A 421 -12.07 5.99 0.50
CA VAL A 421 -10.82 5.29 0.84
C VAL A 421 -11.14 3.93 1.47
N LEU A 422 -10.11 3.18 1.86
CA LEU A 422 -10.26 1.82 2.38
C LEU A 422 -9.55 1.66 3.74
N ILE A 423 -10.29 1.29 4.78
CA ILE A 423 -9.69 0.83 6.04
C ILE A 423 -9.18 -0.60 5.85
N VAL A 424 -7.90 -0.81 6.18
CA VAL A 424 -7.23 -2.11 6.04
C VAL A 424 -6.66 -2.63 7.37
N GLY A 425 -6.75 -1.85 8.44
CA GLY A 425 -6.17 -2.20 9.71
C GLY A 425 -6.41 -1.15 10.76
N TYR A 426 -5.94 -1.40 11.97
CA TYR A 426 -5.90 -0.45 13.07
C TYR A 426 -4.73 -0.75 13.99
N GLY A 427 -4.39 0.21 14.84
CA GLY A 427 -3.38 0.00 15.88
C GLY A 427 -3.49 1.01 17.00
N VAL A 428 -2.47 1.01 17.86
CA VAL A 428 -2.37 1.92 18.99
C VAL A 428 -0.92 2.40 19.11
N SER A 429 -0.69 3.69 18.95
CA SER A 429 0.62 4.31 19.19
C SER A 429 0.70 4.82 20.62
N ASP A 430 1.56 4.21 21.43
CA ASP A 430 1.84 4.66 22.79
C ASP A 430 3.02 5.63 22.83
N TYR A 431 2.82 6.74 23.51
CA TYR A 431 3.83 7.77 23.76
C TYR A 431 4.00 7.93 25.27
N PRO A 432 4.81 7.05 25.92
CA PRO A 432 4.95 7.03 27.38
C PRO A 432 5.40 8.36 27.97
N ASN A 433 6.36 9.03 27.31
CA ASN A 433 6.90 10.32 27.75
C ASN A 433 5.87 11.46 27.71
N PHE A 434 4.77 11.28 26.98
CA PHE A 434 3.68 12.25 26.86
C PHE A 434 2.38 11.75 27.50
N HIS A 435 2.42 10.61 28.20
CA HIS A 435 1.24 9.92 28.76
C HIS A 435 0.05 9.83 27.79
N LYS A 436 0.36 9.57 26.52
CA LYS A 436 -0.61 9.65 25.42
C LYS A 436 -0.69 8.33 24.68
N THR A 437 -1.88 7.77 24.58
CA THR A 437 -2.19 6.58 23.79
C THR A 437 -3.10 7.00 22.64
N LEU A 438 -2.64 6.78 21.40
CA LEU A 438 -3.32 7.17 20.18
C LEU A 438 -3.77 5.94 19.41
N PRO A 439 -5.01 5.45 19.61
CA PRO A 439 -5.63 4.49 18.71
C PRO A 439 -5.81 5.10 17.30
N TYR A 440 -5.59 4.31 16.27
CA TYR A 440 -5.70 4.76 14.88
C TYR A 440 -6.27 3.69 13.95
N TRP A 441 -6.91 4.12 12.87
CA TRP A 441 -7.16 3.30 11.68
C TRP A 441 -5.99 3.40 10.70
N ILE A 442 -5.73 2.34 9.97
CA ILE A 442 -4.82 2.29 8.82
C ILE A 442 -5.68 2.36 7.57
N VAL A 443 -5.55 3.47 6.84
CA VAL A 443 -6.35 3.77 5.66
C VAL A 443 -5.46 3.72 4.42
N LYS A 444 -5.82 2.90 3.43
CA LYS A 444 -5.23 2.88 2.09
C LYS A 444 -5.83 4.01 1.26
N ASN A 445 -4.98 4.87 0.70
CA ASN A 445 -5.36 5.94 -0.20
C ASN A 445 -5.09 5.54 -1.67
N SER A 446 -5.58 6.36 -2.61
CA SER A 446 -5.51 6.17 -4.06
C SER A 446 -4.72 7.28 -4.76
N TRP A 447 -3.79 7.93 -4.07
CA TRP A 447 -2.94 9.02 -4.61
C TRP A 447 -1.49 8.59 -4.86
N GLY A 448 -1.27 7.30 -5.02
CA GLY A 448 0.05 6.72 -5.27
C GLY A 448 0.92 6.61 -4.01
N PRO A 449 2.00 5.82 -4.11
CA PRO A 449 2.85 5.47 -2.97
C PRO A 449 3.77 6.62 -2.50
N ARG A 450 3.85 7.73 -3.23
CA ARG A 450 4.67 8.90 -2.85
C ARG A 450 3.99 9.78 -1.80
N TRP A 451 2.67 9.67 -1.70
CA TRP A 451 1.86 10.44 -0.77
C TRP A 451 1.81 9.75 0.61
N GLY A 452 1.72 10.55 1.69
CA GLY A 452 1.57 10.04 3.06
C GLY A 452 2.59 8.98 3.47
N GLU A 453 2.10 7.95 4.15
CA GLU A 453 2.88 6.82 4.65
C GLU A 453 2.96 5.71 3.61
N GLN A 454 3.71 5.95 2.53
CA GLN A 454 3.77 5.05 1.36
C GLN A 454 2.39 4.78 0.74
N GLY A 455 1.55 5.81 0.67
CA GLY A 455 0.17 5.73 0.19
C GLY A 455 -0.87 5.46 1.27
N TYR A 456 -0.46 5.32 2.52
CA TYR A 456 -1.36 5.10 3.65
C TYR A 456 -1.52 6.35 4.51
N TYR A 457 -2.59 6.36 5.29
CA TYR A 457 -2.97 7.39 6.23
C TYR A 457 -3.32 6.75 7.56
N ARG A 458 -2.73 7.24 8.65
CA ARG A 458 -3.17 6.89 10.00
C ARG A 458 -4.04 8.00 10.55
N VAL A 459 -5.29 7.69 10.82
CA VAL A 459 -6.28 8.61 11.36
C VAL A 459 -6.74 8.14 12.73
N TYR A 460 -6.93 9.08 13.65
CA TYR A 460 -7.38 8.77 15.01
C TYR A 460 -8.70 7.97 14.99
N ARG A 461 -8.75 6.96 15.86
CA ARG A 461 -9.89 6.05 16.01
C ARG A 461 -10.53 6.26 17.37
N GLY A 462 -11.85 6.45 17.40
CA GLY A 462 -12.64 6.49 18.65
C GLY A 462 -13.52 7.72 18.85
N ASP A 463 -13.40 8.75 18.00
CA ASP A 463 -14.28 9.94 18.04
C ASP A 463 -14.88 10.30 16.67
N ASN A 464 -14.80 9.37 15.72
CA ASN A 464 -15.22 9.51 14.34
C ASN A 464 -14.53 10.69 13.63
N THR A 465 -13.23 10.85 13.90
CA THR A 465 -12.36 11.84 13.23
C THR A 465 -12.57 11.80 11.72
N CYS A 466 -12.76 12.97 11.11
CA CYS A 466 -13.00 13.11 9.67
C CYS A 466 -14.23 12.37 9.10
N GLY A 467 -15.09 11.81 9.96
CA GLY A 467 -16.29 11.06 9.56
C GLY A 467 -16.03 9.65 9.04
N VAL A 468 -14.93 9.00 9.45
CA VAL A 468 -14.55 7.65 8.99
C VAL A 468 -15.63 6.57 9.15
N SER A 469 -16.60 6.75 10.05
CA SER A 469 -17.71 5.81 10.30
C SER A 469 -19.06 6.29 9.75
N GLU A 470 -19.08 7.37 8.97
CA GLU A 470 -20.33 7.94 8.44
C GLU A 470 -20.81 7.21 7.16
N MET A 471 -19.87 6.69 6.35
CA MET A 471 -20.14 5.94 5.12
C MET A 471 -19.36 4.63 5.05
N ALA A 472 -19.37 3.85 6.13
CA ALA A 472 -18.68 2.56 6.19
C ALA A 472 -19.51 1.44 5.55
N THR A 473 -18.97 0.82 4.48
CA THR A 473 -19.66 -0.20 3.69
C THR A 473 -18.72 -1.34 3.27
N SER A 474 -19.30 -2.49 2.91
CA SER A 474 -18.54 -3.65 2.45
C SER A 474 -19.36 -4.46 1.45
N ALA A 475 -18.74 -4.95 0.37
CA ALA A 475 -19.40 -5.83 -0.59
C ALA A 475 -19.79 -7.18 0.03
N VAL A 476 -20.82 -7.79 -0.55
CA VAL A 476 -21.15 -9.21 -0.35
C VAL A 476 -20.82 -9.93 -1.65
N LEU A 477 -19.68 -10.61 -1.68
CA LEU A 477 -19.25 -11.40 -2.84
C LEU A 477 -20.25 -12.53 -3.10
N ALA A 478 -20.57 -12.76 -4.38
CA ALA A 478 -21.46 -13.84 -4.82
C ALA A 478 -20.87 -15.24 -4.56
#